data_AF-A0A261U0S9-F1
#
_entry.id   AF-A0A261U0S9-F1
#
_cell.length_a   1.000
_cell.length_b   1.000
_cell.length_c   1.000
_cell.angle_alpha   90.00
_cell.angle_beta   90.00
_cell.angle_gamma   90.00
#
_symmetry.space_group_name_H-M   'P 1'
#
loop_
_entity.id
_entity.type
_entity.pdbx_description
1 polymer ?
#
loop_
_entity_poly.entity_id
_entity_poly.type
_entity_poly.pdbx_seq_one_letter_code
_entity_poly.pdbx_strand_id
1 'polypeptide(L)'
;MSASPLTTGDVLARVADTLESRRPDRGGDPQSSYVAKLLAKGPDSFLKKIGEEATELVMAAKDNQPERIISETADLWFHCLVALTHYNLRPEDVLAELARREGLSGLEEKARRPAG
;
A
#
# COMPACT_ATOMS: atom_id res chain seq x y z
N MET A 1 -9.63 -23.45 19.14
CA MET A 1 -8.52 -22.95 18.32
C MET A 1 -8.49 -21.44 18.50
N SER A 2 -7.55 -20.93 19.32
CA SER A 2 -7.42 -19.49 19.55
C SER A 2 -6.67 -18.91 18.37
N ALA A 3 -7.29 -18.03 17.59
CA ALA A 3 -6.61 -17.30 16.53
C ALA A 3 -5.59 -16.37 17.19
N SER A 4 -4.30 -16.56 16.92
CA SER A 4 -3.25 -15.63 17.35
C SER A 4 -3.60 -14.21 16.91
N PRO A 5 -3.26 -13.17 17.71
CA PRO A 5 -3.47 -11.79 17.31
C PRO A 5 -2.72 -11.55 16.00
N LEU A 6 -3.46 -11.20 14.94
CA LEU A 6 -2.88 -10.90 13.63
C LEU A 6 -1.99 -9.67 13.80
N THR A 7 -0.69 -9.80 13.56
CA THR A 7 0.19 -8.62 13.51
C THR A 7 -0.14 -7.81 12.26
N THR A 8 0.14 -6.50 12.26
CA THR A 8 -0.08 -5.64 11.08
C THR A 8 0.67 -6.17 9.84
N GLY A 9 1.88 -6.70 10.04
CA GLY A 9 2.66 -7.37 8.99
C GLY A 9 1.91 -8.56 8.38
N ASP A 10 1.27 -9.38 9.21
CA ASP A 10 0.48 -10.52 8.74
C ASP A 10 -0.71 -10.10 7.88
N VAL A 11 -1.34 -8.95 8.19
CA VAL A 11 -2.46 -8.43 7.40
C VAL A 11 -1.99 -8.01 6.01
N LEU A 12 -0.93 -7.19 5.93
CA LEU A 12 -0.40 -6.70 4.65
C LEU A 12 0.11 -7.85 3.77
N ALA A 13 0.80 -8.83 4.37
CA ALA A 13 1.27 -10.02 3.66
C ALA A 13 0.11 -10.81 3.06
N ARG A 14 -0.95 -11.10 3.83
CA ARG A 14 -2.13 -11.83 3.31
C ARG A 14 -2.87 -11.06 2.20
N VAL A 15 -2.95 -9.73 2.31
CA VAL A 15 -3.52 -8.91 1.24
C VAL A 15 -2.65 -9.02 -0.01
N ALA A 16 -1.33 -8.88 0.11
CA ALA A 16 -0.40 -9.02 -1.01
C ALA A 16 -0.48 -10.40 -1.66
N ASP A 17 -0.53 -11.49 -0.89
CA ASP A 17 -0.69 -12.86 -1.41
C ASP A 17 -2.00 -12.99 -2.22
N THR A 18 -3.07 -12.37 -1.71
CA THR A 18 -4.33 -12.29 -2.44
C THR A 18 -4.16 -11.51 -3.74
N LEU A 19 -3.54 -10.34 -3.72
CA LEU A 19 -3.31 -9.53 -4.93
C LEU A 19 -2.47 -10.28 -5.98
N GLU A 20 -1.40 -10.95 -5.55
CA GLU A 20 -0.54 -11.76 -6.43
C GLU A 20 -1.33 -12.89 -7.10
N SER A 21 -2.18 -13.60 -6.35
CA SER A 21 -3.06 -14.65 -6.91
C SER A 21 -4.05 -14.14 -7.97
N ARG A 22 -4.31 -12.82 -7.98
CA ARG A 22 -5.26 -12.17 -8.91
C ARG A 22 -4.57 -11.50 -10.09
N ARG A 23 -3.25 -11.64 -10.24
CA ARG A 23 -2.58 -11.10 -11.41
C ARG A 23 -3.02 -11.83 -12.69
N PRO A 24 -3.18 -11.11 -13.82
CA PRO A 24 -3.56 -11.74 -15.09
C PRO A 24 -2.58 -12.84 -15.54
N ASP A 25 -1.27 -12.66 -15.34
CA ASP A 25 -0.23 -13.65 -15.64
C ASP A 25 -0.24 -14.87 -14.69
N ARG A 26 -1.04 -14.81 -13.62
CA ARG A 26 -1.27 -15.90 -12.66
C ARG A 26 -2.68 -16.52 -12.78
N GLY A 27 -3.41 -16.19 -13.84
CA GLY A 27 -4.76 -16.70 -14.09
C GLY A 27 -5.88 -15.88 -13.44
N GLY A 28 -5.58 -14.70 -12.91
CA GLY A 28 -6.60 -13.77 -12.44
C GLY A 28 -7.48 -13.27 -13.59
N ASP A 29 -8.79 -13.46 -13.48
CA ASP A 29 -9.77 -13.06 -14.49
C ASP A 29 -10.34 -11.65 -14.23
N PRO A 30 -10.09 -10.67 -15.14
CA PRO A 30 -10.62 -9.31 -15.04
C PRO A 30 -12.15 -9.19 -15.07
N GLN A 31 -12.88 -10.22 -15.50
CA GLN A 31 -14.35 -10.21 -15.51
C GLN A 31 -14.93 -10.58 -14.14
N SER A 32 -14.22 -11.36 -13.33
CA SER A 32 -14.68 -11.85 -12.04
C SER A 32 -13.97 -11.24 -10.83
N SER A 33 -12.84 -10.53 -11.03
CA SER A 33 -12.09 -9.88 -9.94
C SER A 33 -11.79 -8.41 -10.23
N TYR A 34 -12.16 -7.55 -9.28
CA TYR A 34 -11.82 -6.12 -9.32
C TYR A 34 -10.31 -5.88 -9.38
N VAL A 35 -9.52 -6.63 -8.59
CA VAL A 35 -8.05 -6.54 -8.58
C VAL A 35 -7.48 -6.98 -9.93
N ALA A 36 -7.94 -8.10 -10.48
CA ALA A 36 -7.48 -8.55 -11.79
C ALA A 36 -7.79 -7.50 -12.87
N LYS A 37 -8.95 -6.84 -12.77
CA LYS A 37 -9.33 -5.73 -13.65
C LYS A 37 -8.44 -4.51 -13.50
N LEU A 38 -8.09 -4.12 -12.27
CA LEU A 38 -7.14 -3.03 -12.02
C LEU A 38 -5.76 -3.35 -12.61
N LEU A 39 -5.24 -4.55 -12.35
CA LEU A 39 -3.93 -4.97 -12.84
C LEU A 39 -3.90 -5.11 -14.38
N ALA A 40 -4.98 -5.60 -14.99
CA ALA A 40 -5.10 -5.72 -16.45
C ALA A 40 -5.22 -4.36 -17.17
N LYS A 41 -5.81 -3.35 -16.52
CA LYS A 41 -5.87 -1.98 -17.07
C LYS A 41 -4.51 -1.28 -17.11
N GLY A 42 -3.51 -1.82 -16.40
CA GLY A 42 -2.20 -1.21 -16.31
C GLY A 42 -2.12 -0.06 -15.30
N PRO A 43 -0.93 0.58 -15.20
CA PRO A 43 -0.57 1.42 -14.06
C PRO A 43 -1.44 2.64 -13.87
N ASP A 44 -1.87 3.30 -14.95
CA ASP A 44 -2.66 4.53 -14.90
C ASP A 44 -3.91 4.41 -14.01
N SER A 45 -4.55 3.23 -14.00
CA SER A 45 -5.79 3.01 -13.24
C SER A 45 -5.56 3.09 -11.74
N PHE A 46 -4.53 2.43 -11.20
CA PHE A 46 -4.27 2.43 -9.76
C PHE A 46 -3.42 3.64 -9.33
N LEU A 47 -2.56 4.17 -10.20
CA LEU A 47 -1.80 5.40 -9.91
C LEU A 47 -2.72 6.61 -9.78
N LYS A 48 -3.76 6.71 -10.61
CA LYS A 48 -4.79 7.75 -10.44
C LYS A 48 -5.47 7.65 -9.08
N LYS A 49 -5.86 6.43 -8.67
CA LYS A 49 -6.47 6.21 -7.36
C LYS A 49 -5.53 6.57 -6.21
N ILE A 50 -4.24 6.25 -6.28
CA ILE A 50 -3.26 6.71 -5.27
C ILE A 50 -3.31 8.24 -5.08
N GLY A 51 -3.34 9.01 -6.17
CA GLY A 51 -3.43 10.47 -6.08
C GLY A 51 -4.77 10.97 -5.51
N GLU A 52 -5.86 10.31 -5.88
CA GLU A 52 -7.22 10.58 -5.37
C GLU A 52 -7.29 10.34 -3.86
N GLU A 53 -6.95 9.14 -3.41
CA GLU A 53 -7.01 8.74 -2.00
C GLU A 53 -6.06 9.54 -1.12
N ALA A 54 -4.87 9.88 -1.64
CA ALA A 54 -3.96 10.76 -0.91
C ALA A 54 -4.56 12.17 -0.71
N THR A 55 -5.28 12.69 -1.70
CA THR A 55 -5.97 13.97 -1.59
C THR A 55 -7.14 13.88 -0.60
N GLU A 56 -7.93 12.81 -0.66
CA GLU A 56 -9.05 12.58 0.26
C GLU A 56 -8.58 12.42 1.70
N LEU A 57 -7.48 11.70 1.93
CA LEU A 57 -6.84 11.60 3.25
C LEU A 57 -6.40 12.96 3.79
N VAL A 58 -5.77 13.80 2.95
CA VAL A 58 -5.39 15.17 3.35
C VAL A 58 -6.62 15.98 3.75
N MET A 59 -7.71 15.88 3.00
CA MET A 59 -8.96 16.59 3.30
C MET A 59 -9.61 16.07 4.59
N ALA A 60 -9.69 14.76 4.77
CA ALA A 60 -10.23 14.14 5.98
C ALA A 60 -9.44 14.54 7.25
N ALA A 61 -8.11 14.59 7.13
CA ALA A 61 -7.24 15.04 8.21
C ALA A 61 -7.43 16.53 8.54
N LYS A 62 -7.49 17.39 7.51
CA LYS A 62 -7.75 18.82 7.68
C LYS A 62 -9.08 19.09 8.40
N ASP A 63 -10.10 18.31 8.09
CA ASP A 63 -11.44 18.48 8.64
C ASP A 63 -11.67 17.71 9.96
N ASN A 64 -10.62 17.08 10.53
CA ASN A 64 -10.66 16.30 11.78
C ASN A 64 -11.72 15.18 11.79
N GLN A 65 -11.82 14.41 10.69
CA GLN A 65 -12.79 13.32 10.54
C GLN A 65 -12.10 11.96 10.74
N PRO A 66 -11.98 11.44 11.98
CA PRO A 66 -11.15 10.26 12.28
C PRO A 66 -11.58 9.00 11.52
N GLU A 67 -12.88 8.78 11.34
CA GLU A 67 -13.40 7.63 10.58
C GLU A 67 -12.97 7.68 9.11
N ARG A 68 -13.03 8.87 8.49
CA ARG A 68 -12.55 9.06 7.11
C ARG A 68 -11.04 8.96 7.02
N ILE A 69 -10.29 9.49 7.99
CA ILE A 69 -8.82 9.34 8.00
C ILE A 69 -8.46 7.85 7.92
N ILE A 70 -9.14 7.00 8.71
CA ILE A 70 -8.91 5.56 8.69
C ILE A 70 -9.31 4.96 7.33
N SER A 71 -10.48 5.31 6.79
CA SER A 71 -10.94 4.76 5.51
C SER A 71 -10.03 5.15 4.35
N GLU A 72 -9.70 6.44 4.19
CA GLU A 72 -8.88 6.90 3.05
C GLU A 72 -7.43 6.42 3.19
N THR A 73 -6.93 6.24 4.42
CA THR A 73 -5.61 5.61 4.63
C THR A 73 -5.63 4.15 4.17
N ALA A 74 -6.70 3.42 4.48
CA ALA A 74 -6.84 2.02 4.07
C ALA A 74 -6.92 1.89 2.54
N ASP A 75 -7.69 2.75 1.87
CA ASP A 75 -7.82 2.76 0.42
C ASP A 75 -6.51 3.18 -0.27
N LEU A 76 -5.83 4.19 0.27
CA LEU A 76 -4.49 4.58 -0.19
C LEU A 76 -3.50 3.40 -0.08
N TRP A 77 -3.46 2.73 1.08
CA TRP A 77 -2.58 1.58 1.28
C TRP A 77 -2.92 0.43 0.36
N PHE A 78 -4.21 0.12 0.18
CA PHE A 78 -4.65 -0.91 -0.75
C PHE A 78 -4.16 -0.63 -2.18
N HIS A 79 -4.33 0.60 -2.67
CA HIS A 79 -3.86 0.97 -4.00
C HIS A 79 -2.33 0.98 -4.12
N CYS A 80 -1.61 1.32 -3.06
CA CYS A 80 -0.16 1.14 -2.98
C CYS A 80 0.24 -0.35 -3.09
N LEU A 81 -0.46 -1.27 -2.40
CA LEU A 81 -0.19 -2.71 -2.50
C LEU A 81 -0.47 -3.26 -3.90
N VAL A 82 -1.52 -2.77 -4.58
CA VAL A 82 -1.78 -3.09 -6.00
C VAL A 82 -0.62 -2.64 -6.88
N ALA A 83 -0.11 -1.43 -6.66
CA ALA A 83 1.05 -0.90 -7.39
C ALA A 83 2.31 -1.75 -7.14
N LEU A 84 2.62 -2.08 -5.89
CA LEU A 84 3.75 -2.96 -5.55
C LEU A 84 3.62 -4.30 -6.28
N THR A 85 2.44 -4.93 -6.20
CA THR A 85 2.15 -6.22 -6.87
C THR A 85 2.40 -6.13 -8.39
N HIS A 86 1.96 -5.04 -9.03
CA HIS A 86 2.19 -4.81 -10.46
C HIS A 86 3.68 -4.75 -10.81
N TYR A 87 4.49 -4.11 -9.95
CA TYR A 87 5.93 -3.97 -10.14
C TYR A 87 6.76 -5.14 -9.57
N ASN A 88 6.13 -6.27 -9.25
CA ASN A 88 6.78 -7.44 -8.61
C ASN A 88 7.47 -7.11 -7.27
N LEU A 89 6.91 -6.15 -6.52
CA LEU A 89 7.33 -5.80 -5.17
C LEU A 89 6.27 -6.23 -4.16
N ARG A 90 6.67 -6.30 -2.89
CA ARG A 90 5.79 -6.72 -1.81
C ARG A 90 5.81 -5.75 -0.62
N PRO A 91 4.77 -5.74 0.24
CA PRO A 91 4.76 -4.90 1.44
C PRO A 91 5.96 -5.15 2.36
N GLU A 92 6.49 -6.37 2.41
CA GLU A 92 7.67 -6.70 3.21
C GLU A 92 8.89 -5.88 2.79
N ASP A 93 9.03 -5.53 1.50
CA ASP A 93 10.11 -4.67 1.01
C ASP A 93 9.99 -3.24 1.60
N VAL A 94 8.76 -2.72 1.66
CA VAL A 94 8.47 -1.39 2.25
C VAL A 94 8.67 -1.41 3.76
N LEU A 95 8.22 -2.47 4.44
CA LEU A 95 8.39 -2.64 5.88
C LEU A 95 9.88 -2.76 6.25
N ALA A 96 10.67 -3.48 5.45
CA ALA A 96 12.13 -3.55 5.63
C ALA A 96 12.78 -2.17 5.48
N GLU A 97 12.36 -1.36 4.51
CA GLU A 97 12.84 0.01 4.35
C GLU A 97 12.41 0.92 5.51
N LEU A 98 11.19 0.77 6.02
CA LEU A 98 10.73 1.49 7.21
C LEU A 98 11.54 1.10 8.45
N ALA A 99 11.79 -0.19 8.68
CA ALA A 99 12.61 -0.67 9.78
C ALA A 99 14.06 -0.15 9.68
N ARG A 100 14.61 -0.07 8.46
CA ARG A 100 15.94 0.53 8.22
C ARG A 100 15.96 2.02 8.62
N ARG A 101 14.86 2.75 8.41
CA ARG A 101 14.73 4.17 8.79
C ARG A 101 14.42 4.38 10.26
N GLU A 102 13.72 3.46 10.92
CA GLU A 102 13.38 3.56 12.35
C GLU A 102 14.64 3.71 13.23
N GLY A 103 15.73 3.04 12.86
CA GLY A 103 17.03 3.14 13.54
C GLY A 103 17.90 4.35 13.17
N LEU A 104 17.43 5.23 12.27
CA LEU A 104 18.09 6.46 11.86
C LEU A 104 17.13 7.60 12.10
N SER A 105 17.31 8.39 13.16
CA SER A 105 16.40 9.52 13.37
C SER A 105 16.42 10.41 12.12
N GLY A 106 15.25 10.91 11.68
CA GLY A 106 15.16 11.77 10.49
C GLY A 106 16.01 13.06 10.58
N LEU A 107 16.51 13.38 11.78
CA LEU A 107 17.50 14.42 12.04
C LEU A 107 18.93 13.97 11.69
N GLU A 108 19.31 12.74 12.03
CA GLU A 108 20.62 12.17 11.67
C GLU A 108 20.72 11.90 10.16
N GLU A 109 19.64 11.48 9.52
CA GLU A 109 19.62 11.27 8.06
C GLU A 109 19.73 12.60 7.29
N LYS A 110 19.10 13.67 7.79
CA LYS A 110 19.30 15.05 7.27
C LYS A 110 20.71 15.57 7.52
N ALA A 111 21.31 15.28 8.68
CA ALA A 111 22.67 15.68 9.00
C ALA A 111 23.75 14.96 8.16
N ARG A 112 23.42 13.78 7.62
CA ARG A 112 24.32 12.98 6.76
C ARG A 112 24.20 13.29 5.26
N ARG A 113 23.24 14.12 4.83
CA ARG A 113 23.18 14.55 3.43
C ARG A 113 24.30 15.57 3.16
N PRO A 114 25.14 15.38 2.13
CA PRO A 114 26.03 16.46 1.70
C PRO A 114 25.14 17.62 1.23
N ALA A 115 25.50 18.84 1.64
CA ALA A 115 24.84 20.04 1.15
C ALA A 115 25.02 20.09 -0.38
N GLY A 116 23.93 19.82 -1.09
CA GLY A 116 23.81 20.01 -2.54
C GLY A 116 23.14 21.34 -2.81
#